data_AF-A0A6J5E0X4-F1
#
_entry.id   AF-A0A6J5E0X4-F1
#
_cell.length_a   1.000
_cell.length_b   1.000
_cell.length_c   1.000
_cell.angle_alpha   90.00
_cell.angle_beta   90.00
_cell.angle_gamma   90.00
#
_symmetry.space_group_name_H-M   'P 1'
#
loop_
_entity.id
_entity.type
_entity.pdbx_description
1 polymer ?
#
loop_
_entity_poly.entity_id
_entity_poly.type
_entity_poly.pdbx_seq_one_letter_code
_entity_poly.pdbx_strand_id
1 'polypeptide(L)'
;MNPHTRGSFTTRLVATPCASGLPSTASRYQMKAAKPVAKIATIAVVAALSACMTPTDSPLQTIAPLPIAGDGPCCGPVTAQGQQLLRALDRLDVEHHWPANREVRWDTGEPVGDPSSPVLGPDTHCSLFTAAVGNAVGIYLPRPPRDSQNFLSHTQLDFFESRAGREAGWFRVDTPAQAQALANRGYLVIFGYFRPKSAAGHAEGHVAVVRPSATRTAAQIREGGVLETHAGIHNHASAVARRGFPASEFPNLRYFAHAIDVDRSDPPAPSPQLGAR
;
A
#
# COMPACT_ATOMS: atom_id res chain seq x y z
N MET A 1 10.78 -37.79 44.30
CA MET A 1 11.77 -37.10 45.16
C MET A 1 12.11 -35.76 44.50
N ASN A 2 12.05 -34.70 45.31
CA ASN A 2 12.27 -33.27 45.04
C ASN A 2 13.72 -32.96 44.55
N PRO A 3 14.12 -31.70 44.18
CA PRO A 3 13.39 -30.44 44.29
C PRO A 3 13.51 -29.41 43.14
N HIS A 4 12.60 -28.43 43.25
CA HIS A 4 12.54 -27.10 42.65
C HIS A 4 13.79 -26.22 42.82
N THR A 5 14.00 -25.30 41.86
CA THR A 5 14.65 -24.01 42.09
C THR A 5 13.84 -22.88 41.45
N ARG A 6 13.38 -21.94 42.28
CA ARG A 6 12.73 -20.67 41.90
C ARG A 6 13.80 -19.58 41.85
N GLY A 7 13.90 -18.85 40.75
CA GLY A 7 14.67 -17.62 40.64
C GLY A 7 13.81 -16.40 40.95
N SER A 8 14.19 -15.63 41.98
CA SER A 8 13.58 -14.37 42.40
C SER A 8 14.25 -13.20 41.66
N PHE A 9 13.48 -12.39 40.93
CA PHE A 9 13.94 -11.12 40.36
C PHE A 9 13.50 -9.97 41.27
N THR A 10 14.49 -9.25 41.80
CA THR A 10 14.31 -8.02 42.58
C THR A 10 14.48 -6.82 41.65
N THR A 11 13.37 -6.14 41.35
CA THR A 11 13.37 -4.89 40.59
C THR A 11 13.72 -3.73 41.53
N ARG A 12 14.91 -3.12 41.37
CA ARG A 12 15.24 -1.83 41.98
C ARG A 12 14.71 -0.71 41.09
N LEU A 13 13.69 0.01 41.56
CA LEU A 13 13.38 1.35 41.07
C LEU A 13 14.50 2.30 41.50
N VAL A 14 15.12 2.98 40.53
CA VAL A 14 15.95 4.15 40.77
C VAL A 14 15.17 5.37 40.29
N ALA A 15 14.83 6.23 41.25
CA ALA A 15 14.17 7.50 41.02
C ALA A 15 15.17 8.54 40.48
N THR A 16 14.79 9.25 39.43
CA THR A 16 15.52 10.40 38.88
C THR A 16 15.03 11.68 39.54
N PRO A 17 15.89 12.51 40.15
CA PRO A 17 15.47 13.81 40.67
C PRO A 17 15.49 14.88 39.58
N CYS A 18 14.44 15.71 39.59
CA CYS A 18 14.41 17.02 38.94
C CYS A 18 15.45 17.95 39.60
N ALA A 19 16.24 18.66 38.80
CA ALA A 19 16.96 19.83 39.25
C ALA A 19 17.05 20.87 38.13
N SER A 20 16.50 22.03 38.46
CA SER A 20 16.57 23.33 37.81
C SER A 20 18.00 23.90 37.74
N GLY A 21 18.31 24.65 36.69
CA GLY A 21 19.54 25.44 36.61
C GLY A 21 19.74 26.15 35.27
N LEU A 22 19.29 27.41 35.19
CA LEU A 22 19.83 28.41 34.24
C LEU A 22 21.25 28.80 34.69
N PRO A 23 22.14 29.17 33.76
CA PRO A 23 22.52 30.58 33.74
C PRO A 23 22.69 31.20 32.35
N SER A 24 22.22 32.44 32.31
CA SER A 24 22.66 33.59 31.52
C SER A 24 24.12 33.53 31.01
N THR A 25 24.30 33.76 29.71
CA THR A 25 25.38 34.61 29.20
C THR A 25 24.89 35.43 28.01
N ALA A 26 24.86 36.75 28.21
CA ALA A 26 24.60 37.75 27.20
C ALA A 26 25.82 37.92 26.29
N SER A 27 25.65 37.74 24.98
CA SER A 27 26.62 38.20 23.99
C SER A 27 26.17 39.55 23.42
N ARG A 28 26.94 40.59 23.74
CA ARG A 28 26.75 41.96 23.27
C ARG A 28 27.08 42.05 21.79
N TYR A 29 26.07 42.26 20.94
CA TYR A 29 26.30 42.75 19.59
C TYR A 29 26.24 44.28 19.61
N GLN A 30 27.38 44.93 19.39
CA GLN A 30 27.48 46.38 19.23
C GLN A 30 26.86 46.81 17.90
N MET A 31 25.79 47.61 17.96
CA MET A 31 25.31 48.36 16.79
C MET A 31 25.89 49.77 16.82
N LYS A 32 26.74 50.10 15.84
CA LYS A 32 27.11 51.47 15.51
C LYS A 32 25.92 52.16 14.84
N ALA A 33 25.48 53.26 15.41
CA ALA A 33 24.52 54.17 14.80
C ALA A 33 25.18 54.99 13.69
N ALA A 34 24.57 55.01 12.50
CA ALA A 34 24.82 56.01 11.47
C ALA A 34 23.47 56.64 11.06
N LYS A 35 23.45 57.98 11.04
CA LYS A 35 22.32 58.85 10.75
C LYS A 35 21.99 58.90 9.24
N PRO A 36 20.78 59.40 8.87
CA PRO A 36 20.08 58.98 7.67
C PRO A 36 20.40 59.84 6.44
N VAL A 37 20.35 59.23 5.26
CA VAL A 37 20.18 59.96 4.00
C VAL A 37 18.86 59.51 3.40
N ALA A 38 17.91 60.44 3.37
CA ALA A 38 16.62 60.29 2.74
C ALA A 38 16.79 59.99 1.25
N LYS A 39 16.29 58.83 0.80
CA LYS A 39 15.86 58.62 -0.57
C LYS A 39 14.43 58.15 -0.53
N ILE A 40 13.55 59.02 -0.99
CA ILE A 40 12.13 58.74 -1.23
C ILE A 40 12.09 57.68 -2.33
N ALA A 41 11.91 56.42 -1.93
CA ALA A 41 11.53 55.35 -2.82
C ALA A 41 10.03 55.16 -2.64
N THR A 42 9.27 55.48 -3.69
CA THR A 42 7.84 55.23 -3.77
C THR A 42 7.59 53.74 -3.66
N ILE A 43 7.22 53.25 -2.47
CA ILE A 43 6.78 51.88 -2.27
C ILE A 43 5.33 51.82 -2.73
N ALA A 44 5.11 51.30 -3.93
CA ALA A 44 3.80 50.85 -4.36
C ALA A 44 3.43 49.63 -3.49
N VAL A 45 2.57 49.86 -2.48
CA VAL A 45 1.92 48.77 -1.74
C VAL A 45 0.90 48.14 -2.69
N VAL A 46 1.32 47.13 -3.44
CA VAL A 46 0.38 46.22 -4.09
C VAL A 46 -0.20 45.35 -2.99
N ALA A 47 -1.43 45.67 -2.57
CA ALA A 47 -2.23 44.80 -1.73
C ALA A 47 -2.47 43.50 -2.51
N ALA A 48 -1.64 42.48 -2.26
CA ALA A 48 -1.90 41.14 -2.73
C ALA A 48 -3.14 40.64 -2.00
N LEU A 49 -4.28 40.68 -2.69
CA LEU A 49 -5.49 39.96 -2.32
C LEU A 49 -5.11 38.48 -2.29
N SER A 50 -4.76 37.98 -1.10
CA SER A 50 -4.65 36.55 -0.82
C SER A 50 -6.06 35.99 -0.93
N ALA A 51 -6.45 35.62 -2.15
CA ALA A 51 -7.63 34.79 -2.35
C ALA A 51 -7.36 33.48 -1.62
N CYS A 52 -8.04 33.29 -0.48
CA CYS A 52 -8.18 31.99 0.15
C CYS A 52 -8.93 31.09 -0.83
N MET A 53 -8.23 30.54 -1.83
CA MET A 53 -8.75 29.46 -2.63
C MET A 53 -8.78 28.25 -1.71
N THR A 54 -9.94 28.02 -1.08
CA THR A 54 -10.23 26.76 -0.42
C THR A 54 -9.95 25.64 -1.42
N PRO A 55 -9.15 24.62 -1.07
CA PRO A 55 -8.89 23.52 -1.98
C PRO A 55 -10.23 22.93 -2.37
N THR A 56 -10.60 23.07 -3.63
CA THR A 56 -11.82 22.49 -4.18
C THR A 56 -11.66 20.98 -4.04
N ASP A 57 -12.44 20.37 -3.15
CA ASP A 57 -12.51 18.92 -3.03
C ASP A 57 -12.86 18.39 -4.43
N SER A 58 -11.89 17.73 -5.06
CA SER A 58 -12.11 17.12 -6.36
C SER A 58 -13.20 16.07 -6.18
N PRO A 59 -14.25 16.06 -7.03
CA PRO A 59 -15.31 15.07 -6.91
C PRO A 59 -14.69 13.68 -6.95
N LEU A 60 -15.14 12.80 -6.06
CA LEU A 60 -14.73 11.41 -6.04
C LEU A 60 -14.90 10.84 -7.45
N GLN A 61 -13.80 10.35 -8.04
CA GLN A 61 -13.85 9.65 -9.32
C GLN A 61 -14.61 8.33 -9.09
N THR A 62 -15.88 8.31 -9.51
CA THR A 62 -16.70 7.11 -9.49
C THR A 62 -16.94 6.68 -10.93
N ILE A 63 -16.49 5.49 -11.30
CA ILE A 63 -16.85 4.90 -12.59
C ILE A 63 -18.30 4.42 -12.49
N ALA A 64 -19.12 4.72 -13.50
CA ALA A 64 -20.47 4.20 -13.59
C ALA A 64 -20.46 2.66 -13.48
N PRO A 65 -21.37 2.06 -12.69
CA PRO A 65 -21.47 0.62 -12.55
C PRO A 65 -21.44 -0.12 -13.90
N LEU A 66 -20.53 -1.09 -14.02
CA LEU A 66 -20.46 -1.93 -15.21
C LEU A 66 -21.66 -2.88 -15.26
N PRO A 67 -22.20 -3.20 -16.44
CA PRO A 67 -23.27 -4.18 -16.56
C PRO A 67 -22.76 -5.55 -16.10
N ILE A 68 -23.49 -6.15 -15.16
CA ILE A 68 -23.21 -7.48 -14.63
C ILE A 68 -24.29 -8.45 -15.16
N ALA A 69 -23.87 -9.48 -15.89
CA ALA A 69 -24.80 -10.48 -16.41
C ALA A 69 -25.29 -11.42 -15.29
N GLY A 70 -26.59 -11.73 -15.30
CA GLY A 70 -27.23 -12.68 -14.39
C GLY A 70 -26.93 -14.14 -14.75
N ASP A 71 -26.88 -14.43 -16.05
CA ASP A 71 -26.60 -15.76 -16.62
C ASP A 71 -25.30 -15.74 -17.44
N GLY A 72 -24.52 -16.82 -17.36
CA GLY A 72 -23.19 -16.90 -18.00
C GLY A 72 -22.10 -16.11 -17.27
N PRO A 73 -20.98 -15.78 -17.95
CA PRO A 73 -19.94 -14.94 -17.38
C PRO A 73 -20.47 -13.55 -16.99
N CYS A 74 -20.42 -13.24 -15.70
CA CYS A 74 -21.04 -12.03 -15.15
C CYS A 74 -20.38 -10.74 -15.61
N CYS A 75 -19.09 -10.82 -15.89
CA CYS A 75 -18.20 -9.71 -15.67
C CYS A 75 -17.53 -9.25 -16.99
N GLY A 76 -18.18 -9.55 -18.11
CA GLY A 76 -17.73 -9.24 -19.46
C GLY A 76 -16.51 -10.06 -19.91
N PRO A 77 -16.11 -9.94 -21.18
CA PRO A 77 -14.92 -10.61 -21.70
C PRO A 77 -13.64 -10.01 -21.11
N VAL A 78 -12.56 -10.79 -21.11
CA VAL A 78 -11.21 -10.25 -20.86
C VAL A 78 -10.75 -9.51 -22.12
N THR A 79 -10.64 -8.19 -22.02
CA THR A 79 -10.19 -7.28 -23.07
C THR A 79 -8.70 -7.45 -23.39
N ALA A 80 -8.20 -6.80 -24.44
CA ALA A 80 -6.76 -6.80 -24.75
C ALA A 80 -5.91 -6.23 -23.58
N GLN A 81 -6.41 -5.20 -22.90
CA GLN A 81 -5.80 -4.60 -21.72
C GLN A 81 -5.88 -5.56 -20.52
N GLY A 82 -7.01 -6.26 -20.34
CA GLY A 82 -7.13 -7.34 -19.36
C GLY A 82 -6.11 -8.47 -19.59
N GLN A 83 -5.84 -8.80 -20.85
CA GLN A 83 -4.79 -9.76 -21.21
C GLN A 83 -3.37 -9.23 -20.94
N GLN A 84 -3.14 -7.91 -21.02
CA GLN A 84 -1.85 -7.32 -20.62
C GLN A 84 -1.63 -7.47 -19.11
N LEU A 85 -2.65 -7.18 -18.30
CA LEU A 85 -2.59 -7.41 -16.85
C LEU A 85 -2.33 -8.90 -16.52
N LEU A 86 -3.04 -9.83 -17.18
CA LEU A 86 -2.78 -11.26 -17.02
C LEU A 86 -1.32 -11.63 -17.32
N ARG A 87 -0.77 -11.15 -18.44
CA ARG A 87 0.64 -11.39 -18.77
C ARG A 87 1.59 -10.79 -17.75
N ALA A 88 1.29 -9.62 -17.19
CA ALA A 88 2.11 -9.02 -16.15
C ALA A 88 2.09 -9.89 -14.88
N LEU A 89 0.92 -10.37 -14.45
CA LEU A 89 0.78 -11.29 -13.32
C LEU A 89 1.55 -12.60 -13.55
N ASP A 90 1.38 -13.21 -14.72
CA ASP A 90 1.97 -14.52 -15.03
C ASP A 90 3.49 -14.44 -15.15
N ARG A 91 4.04 -13.33 -15.63
CA ARG A 91 5.50 -13.11 -15.71
C ARG A 91 6.17 -12.97 -14.35
N LEU A 92 5.45 -12.51 -13.34
CA LEU A 92 5.99 -12.42 -11.98
C LEU A 92 6.09 -13.81 -11.33
N ASP A 93 5.41 -14.82 -11.88
CA ASP A 93 5.55 -16.22 -11.46
C ASP A 93 5.46 -16.41 -9.94
N VAL A 94 4.36 -15.91 -9.37
CA VAL A 94 4.16 -15.82 -7.91
C VAL A 94 4.25 -17.18 -7.21
N GLU A 95 4.00 -18.28 -7.91
CA GLU A 95 4.05 -19.63 -7.33
C GLU A 95 5.49 -20.08 -7.01
N HIS A 96 6.50 -19.48 -7.65
CA HIS A 96 7.91 -19.78 -7.43
C HIS A 96 8.70 -18.64 -6.78
N HIS A 97 8.13 -17.43 -6.72
CA HIS A 97 8.70 -16.26 -6.06
C HIS A 97 7.92 -15.88 -4.80
N TRP A 98 8.42 -14.95 -3.99
CA TRP A 98 7.84 -14.57 -2.68
C TRP A 98 7.56 -15.77 -1.75
N PRO A 99 8.52 -16.68 -1.54
CA PRO A 99 8.30 -17.77 -0.58
C PRO A 99 8.07 -17.22 0.81
N ALA A 100 7.08 -17.77 1.52
CA ALA A 100 6.81 -17.39 2.89
C ALA A 100 8.03 -17.61 3.79
N ASN A 101 8.12 -16.81 4.85
CA ASN A 101 9.07 -16.92 5.95
C ASN A 101 10.55 -16.71 5.53
N ARG A 102 10.76 -15.95 4.44
CA ARG A 102 12.06 -15.60 3.90
C ARG A 102 12.09 -14.10 3.64
N GLU A 103 13.26 -13.48 3.79
CA GLU A 103 13.42 -12.15 3.22
C GLU A 103 13.49 -12.26 1.70
N VAL A 104 12.81 -11.35 0.99
CA VAL A 104 12.74 -11.33 -0.47
C VAL A 104 12.96 -9.93 -1.01
N ARG A 105 13.49 -9.83 -2.23
CA ARG A 105 13.48 -8.60 -3.00
C ARG A 105 12.03 -8.22 -3.31
N TRP A 106 11.63 -7.00 -2.97
CA TRP A 106 10.22 -6.61 -3.09
C TRP A 106 9.71 -6.64 -4.55
N ASP A 107 10.59 -6.35 -5.51
CA ASP A 107 10.29 -6.17 -6.93
C ASP A 107 10.26 -7.49 -7.71
N THR A 108 11.15 -8.43 -7.39
CA THR A 108 11.27 -9.72 -8.08
C THR A 108 10.71 -10.90 -7.28
N GLY A 109 10.58 -10.76 -5.96
CA GLY A 109 10.21 -11.85 -5.07
C GLY A 109 11.31 -12.90 -4.85
N GLU A 110 12.50 -12.67 -5.38
CA GLU A 110 13.66 -13.55 -5.16
C GLU A 110 14.10 -13.50 -3.70
N PRO A 111 14.37 -14.64 -3.06
CA PRO A 111 14.94 -14.68 -1.72
C PRO A 111 16.27 -13.91 -1.64
N VAL A 112 16.44 -13.17 -0.55
CA VAL A 112 17.70 -12.50 -0.21
C VAL A 112 18.46 -13.35 0.82
N GLY A 113 19.79 -13.29 0.76
CA GLY A 113 20.67 -13.95 1.72
C GLY A 113 20.88 -15.45 1.47
N ASP A 114 21.50 -16.11 2.42
CA ASP A 114 21.86 -17.53 2.30
C ASP A 114 20.58 -18.40 2.34
N PRO A 115 20.36 -19.32 1.37
CA PRO A 115 19.29 -20.32 1.39
C PRO A 115 19.20 -21.13 2.70
N SER A 116 20.29 -21.29 3.44
CA SER A 116 20.35 -21.97 4.73
C SER A 116 20.06 -21.07 5.95
N SER A 117 19.85 -19.77 5.74
CA SER A 117 19.55 -18.83 6.83
C SER A 117 18.27 -19.22 7.58
N PRO A 118 18.20 -18.95 8.90
CA PRO A 118 17.01 -19.22 9.69
C PRO A 118 15.78 -18.55 9.08
N VAL A 119 14.69 -19.33 9.08
CA VAL A 119 13.35 -18.89 8.68
C VAL A 119 12.90 -17.77 9.63
N LEU A 120 12.62 -16.59 9.07
CA LEU A 120 12.20 -15.41 9.83
C LEU A 120 10.69 -15.51 10.10
N GLY A 121 10.29 -16.25 11.14
CA GLY A 121 8.90 -16.27 11.63
C GLY A 121 7.82 -16.62 10.58
N PRO A 122 6.53 -16.50 10.91
CA PRO A 122 5.43 -16.66 9.95
C PRO A 122 5.19 -15.35 9.17
N ASP A 123 6.05 -15.06 8.19
CA ASP A 123 5.95 -13.85 7.37
C ASP A 123 5.48 -14.17 5.95
N THR A 124 4.54 -13.38 5.44
CA THR A 124 4.07 -13.47 4.04
C THR A 124 4.28 -12.13 3.33
N HIS A 125 4.29 -12.15 2.00
CA HIS A 125 4.69 -10.99 1.19
C HIS A 125 3.56 -10.43 0.33
N CYS A 126 2.31 -10.59 0.75
CA CYS A 126 1.14 -10.19 -0.02
C CYS A 126 1.22 -8.74 -0.55
N SER A 127 1.65 -7.80 0.29
CA SER A 127 1.82 -6.38 -0.05
C SER A 127 3.05 -6.08 -0.91
N LEU A 128 4.13 -6.87 -0.81
CA LEU A 128 5.27 -6.73 -1.72
C LEU A 128 4.89 -7.21 -3.11
N PHE A 129 4.16 -8.31 -3.19
CA PHE A 129 3.65 -8.83 -4.45
C PHE A 129 2.73 -7.81 -5.15
N THR A 130 1.74 -7.24 -4.45
CA THR A 130 0.88 -6.19 -5.04
C THR A 130 1.68 -4.99 -5.53
N ALA A 131 2.72 -4.57 -4.80
CA ALA A 131 3.62 -3.50 -5.21
C ALA A 131 4.45 -3.87 -6.46
N ALA A 132 4.90 -5.12 -6.58
CA ALA A 132 5.59 -5.63 -7.77
C ALA A 132 4.66 -5.66 -8.99
N VAL A 133 3.40 -6.09 -8.81
CA VAL A 133 2.40 -6.03 -9.89
C VAL A 133 2.20 -4.59 -10.36
N GLY A 134 2.02 -3.65 -9.43
CA GLY A 134 1.92 -2.22 -9.77
C GLY A 134 3.14 -1.74 -10.56
N ASN A 135 4.34 -2.09 -10.09
CA ASN A 135 5.58 -1.74 -10.79
C ASN A 135 5.62 -2.32 -12.22
N ALA A 136 5.20 -3.57 -12.41
CA ALA A 136 5.16 -4.23 -13.71
C ALA A 136 4.16 -3.59 -14.70
N VAL A 137 3.15 -2.86 -14.20
CA VAL A 137 2.15 -2.16 -15.02
C VAL A 137 2.25 -0.63 -14.93
N GLY A 138 3.35 -0.10 -14.39
CA GLY A 138 3.60 1.35 -14.31
C GLY A 138 2.76 2.12 -13.29
N ILE A 139 2.12 1.44 -12.33
CA ILE A 139 1.28 2.04 -11.29
C ILE A 139 2.03 2.02 -9.95
N TYR A 140 2.10 3.17 -9.28
CA TYR A 140 2.69 3.26 -7.96
C TYR A 140 1.77 2.68 -6.88
N LEU A 141 2.35 1.84 -6.02
CA LEU A 141 1.81 1.45 -4.73
C LEU A 141 2.88 1.71 -3.66
N PRO A 142 2.49 2.01 -2.40
CA PRO A 142 3.40 2.02 -1.26
C PRO A 142 4.27 0.78 -1.22
N ARG A 143 5.58 0.99 -1.07
CA ARG A 143 6.61 -0.05 -1.22
C ARG A 143 7.96 0.37 -0.64
N PRO A 144 8.84 -0.58 -0.30
CA PRO A 144 10.21 -0.28 0.09
C PRO A 144 11.00 0.43 -1.03
N PRO A 145 12.05 1.21 -0.67
CA PRO A 145 12.47 1.53 0.70
C PRO A 145 11.68 2.68 1.33
N ARG A 146 10.77 3.34 0.58
CA ARG A 146 10.00 4.49 1.08
C ARG A 146 9.08 4.08 2.24
N ASP A 147 8.46 2.91 2.12
CA ASP A 147 7.57 2.35 3.12
C ASP A 147 8.15 1.06 3.71
N SER A 148 8.03 0.90 5.03
CA SER A 148 8.45 -0.32 5.73
C SER A 148 7.67 -1.53 5.24
N GLN A 149 8.33 -2.70 5.12
CA GLN A 149 7.66 -3.96 4.83
C GLN A 149 6.67 -4.36 5.94
N ASN A 150 7.02 -4.05 7.20
CA ASN A 150 6.14 -4.26 8.34
C ASN A 150 4.85 -3.44 8.17
N PHE A 151 3.70 -4.13 8.20
CA PHE A 151 2.36 -3.56 8.04
C PHE A 151 2.11 -2.88 6.69
N LEU A 152 2.90 -3.17 5.64
CA LEU A 152 2.77 -2.53 4.34
C LEU A 152 1.38 -2.73 3.70
N SER A 153 0.70 -3.85 3.96
CA SER A 153 -0.68 -4.07 3.49
C SER A 153 -1.65 -3.02 4.03
N HIS A 154 -1.46 -2.60 5.28
CA HIS A 154 -2.22 -1.51 5.89
C HIS A 154 -1.89 -0.17 5.23
N THR A 155 -0.60 0.13 5.06
CA THR A 155 -0.15 1.35 4.38
C THR A 155 -0.71 1.45 2.97
N GLN A 156 -0.80 0.35 2.23
CA GLN A 156 -1.43 0.31 0.91
C GLN A 156 -2.93 0.62 0.97
N LEU A 157 -3.67 -0.03 1.87
CA LEU A 157 -5.10 0.23 2.04
C LEU A 157 -5.39 1.69 2.44
N ASP A 158 -4.63 2.24 3.38
CA ASP A 158 -4.71 3.64 3.78
C ASP A 158 -4.40 4.57 2.61
N PHE A 159 -3.38 4.24 1.80
CA PHE A 159 -3.04 5.02 0.62
C PHE A 159 -4.18 5.06 -0.39
N PHE A 160 -4.84 3.94 -0.69
CA PHE A 160 -5.96 3.91 -1.63
C PHE A 160 -7.16 4.73 -1.15
N GLU A 161 -7.38 4.80 0.17
CA GLU A 161 -8.45 5.62 0.77
C GLU A 161 -8.05 7.09 0.94
N SER A 162 -6.76 7.40 0.89
CA SER A 162 -6.24 8.75 1.07
C SER A 162 -6.53 9.67 -0.13
N ARG A 163 -6.43 10.97 0.11
CA ARG A 163 -6.44 11.98 -0.96
C ARG A 163 -5.34 11.74 -2.00
N ALA A 164 -4.14 11.37 -1.55
CA ALA A 164 -3.00 11.11 -2.43
C ALA A 164 -3.25 9.90 -3.36
N GLY A 165 -3.89 8.84 -2.86
CA GLY A 165 -4.30 7.70 -3.69
C GLY A 165 -5.30 8.10 -4.76
N ARG A 166 -6.31 8.90 -4.40
CA ARG A 166 -7.29 9.42 -5.37
C ARG A 166 -6.67 10.33 -6.42
N GLU A 167 -5.79 11.25 -6.01
CA GLU A 167 -5.06 12.12 -6.93
C GLU A 167 -4.10 11.33 -7.83
N ALA A 168 -3.61 10.17 -7.37
CA ALA A 168 -2.83 9.25 -8.18
C ALA A 168 -3.67 8.43 -9.17
N GLY A 169 -5.01 8.41 -9.05
CA GLY A 169 -5.92 7.70 -9.96
C GLY A 169 -6.61 6.47 -9.36
N TRP A 170 -6.43 6.20 -8.06
CA TRP A 170 -7.13 5.11 -7.37
C TRP A 170 -8.55 5.50 -7.00
N PHE A 171 -9.50 4.58 -7.18
CA PHE A 171 -10.88 4.76 -6.74
C PHE A 171 -11.42 3.48 -6.11
N ARG A 172 -12.41 3.65 -5.23
CA ARG A 172 -13.08 2.54 -4.55
C ARG A 172 -14.05 1.83 -5.49
N VAL A 173 -14.15 0.51 -5.35
CA VAL A 173 -15.10 -0.34 -6.08
C VAL A 173 -16.07 -0.97 -5.09
N ASP A 174 -17.36 -0.85 -5.36
CA ASP A 174 -18.39 -1.16 -4.37
C ASP A 174 -18.68 -2.66 -4.25
N THR A 175 -18.50 -3.41 -5.33
CA THR A 175 -18.89 -4.82 -5.38
C THR A 175 -17.81 -5.72 -5.97
N PRO A 176 -17.72 -6.99 -5.52
CA PRO A 176 -16.77 -7.94 -6.08
C PRO A 176 -17.03 -8.23 -7.57
N ALA A 177 -18.30 -8.17 -8.02
CA ALA A 177 -18.64 -8.36 -9.43
C ALA A 177 -18.09 -7.21 -10.30
N GLN A 178 -18.19 -5.96 -9.84
CA GLN A 178 -17.58 -4.82 -10.52
C GLN A 178 -16.05 -4.90 -10.47
N ALA A 179 -15.46 -5.33 -9.36
CA ALA A 179 -14.01 -5.50 -9.24
C ALA A 179 -13.49 -6.52 -10.27
N GLN A 180 -14.17 -7.66 -10.41
CA GLN A 180 -13.86 -8.65 -11.44
C GLN A 180 -14.03 -8.08 -12.86
N ALA A 181 -15.11 -7.33 -13.11
CA ALA A 181 -15.36 -6.73 -14.42
C ALA A 181 -14.33 -5.65 -14.79
N LEU A 182 -13.85 -4.87 -13.82
CA LEU A 182 -12.79 -3.89 -14.02
C LEU A 182 -11.45 -4.56 -14.33
N ALA A 183 -11.10 -5.63 -13.61
CA ALA A 183 -9.91 -6.43 -13.94
C ALA A 183 -10.00 -7.01 -15.37
N ASN A 184 -11.16 -7.53 -15.78
CA ASN A 184 -11.40 -8.01 -17.14
C ASN A 184 -11.20 -6.91 -18.20
N ARG A 185 -11.45 -5.65 -17.85
CA ARG A 185 -11.22 -4.48 -18.71
C ARG A 185 -9.79 -3.91 -18.65
N GLY A 186 -8.90 -4.52 -17.88
CA GLY A 186 -7.50 -4.10 -17.77
C GLY A 186 -7.24 -2.99 -16.75
N TYR A 187 -8.09 -2.86 -15.74
CA TYR A 187 -7.75 -2.09 -14.54
C TYR A 187 -6.90 -2.96 -13.61
N LEU A 188 -5.88 -2.39 -12.98
CA LEU A 188 -5.27 -3.00 -11.81
C LEU A 188 -6.27 -2.88 -10.67
N VAL A 189 -6.74 -4.01 -10.15
CA VAL A 189 -7.68 -4.03 -9.04
C VAL A 189 -7.06 -4.77 -7.87
N ILE A 190 -6.95 -4.07 -6.74
CA ILE A 190 -6.45 -4.60 -5.47
C ILE A 190 -7.63 -4.72 -4.54
N PHE A 191 -7.67 -5.80 -3.77
CA PHE A 191 -8.61 -5.91 -2.67
C PHE A 191 -7.89 -6.31 -1.40
N GLY A 192 -8.51 -6.01 -0.26
CA GLY A 192 -7.96 -6.41 1.02
C GLY A 192 -8.91 -6.23 2.17
N TYR A 193 -8.51 -6.78 3.30
CA TYR A 193 -9.21 -6.63 4.58
C TYR A 193 -8.37 -5.80 5.54
N PHE A 194 -9.02 -4.82 6.16
CA PHE A 194 -8.45 -4.07 7.26
C PHE A 194 -8.79 -4.80 8.56
N ARG A 195 -7.82 -5.46 9.20
CA ARG A 195 -7.98 -5.88 10.60
C ARG A 195 -7.83 -4.67 11.52
N PRO A 196 -8.86 -4.31 12.29
CA PRO A 196 -8.70 -3.31 13.35
C PRO A 196 -7.59 -3.75 14.30
N LYS A 197 -6.78 -2.81 14.79
CA LYS A 197 -5.78 -3.09 15.83
C LYS A 197 -6.48 -3.75 17.01
N SER A 198 -6.16 -5.02 17.29
CA SER A 198 -6.62 -5.66 18.52
C SER A 198 -5.86 -5.10 19.73
N ALA A 199 -6.32 -5.41 20.94
CA ALA A 199 -5.62 -5.06 22.18
C ALA A 199 -4.18 -5.62 22.25
N ALA A 200 -3.85 -6.62 21.42
CA ALA A 200 -2.50 -7.18 21.27
C ALA A 200 -1.60 -6.39 20.29
N GLY A 201 -2.05 -5.25 19.76
CA GLY A 201 -1.19 -4.24 19.14
C GLY A 201 -0.83 -4.44 17.67
N HIS A 202 -1.22 -5.55 17.02
CA HIS A 202 -0.89 -5.79 15.62
C HIS A 202 -2.15 -5.68 14.72
N ALA A 203 -2.03 -4.90 13.65
CA ALA A 203 -3.00 -4.88 12.55
C ALA A 203 -2.42 -5.70 11.40
N GLU A 204 -2.88 -6.94 11.25
CA GLU A 204 -2.52 -7.76 10.09
C GLU A 204 -3.54 -7.52 8.97
N GLY A 205 -3.18 -6.70 7.99
CA GLY A 205 -3.96 -6.61 6.75
C GLY A 205 -3.52 -7.68 5.75
N HIS A 206 -4.44 -8.17 4.92
CA HIS A 206 -4.12 -8.97 3.74
C HIS A 206 -4.63 -8.23 2.49
N VAL A 207 -3.80 -8.20 1.45
CA VAL A 207 -4.10 -7.60 0.15
C VAL A 207 -3.75 -8.56 -0.97
N ALA A 208 -4.49 -8.52 -2.07
CA ALA A 208 -4.25 -9.35 -3.24
C ALA A 208 -4.72 -8.67 -4.52
N VAL A 209 -4.28 -9.19 -5.67
CA VAL A 209 -4.66 -8.65 -6.98
C VAL A 209 -5.81 -9.46 -7.55
N VAL A 210 -6.87 -8.79 -8.02
CA VAL A 210 -7.94 -9.44 -8.77
C VAL A 210 -7.41 -9.89 -10.12
N ARG A 211 -7.47 -11.19 -10.37
CA ARG A 211 -7.04 -11.80 -11.62
C ARG A 211 -8.17 -11.72 -12.67
N PRO A 212 -7.91 -11.20 -13.89
CA PRO A 212 -8.90 -11.22 -14.96
C PRO A 212 -9.35 -12.66 -15.29
N SER A 213 -10.64 -12.84 -15.59
CA SER A 213 -11.21 -14.13 -15.95
C SER A 213 -12.51 -13.98 -16.73
N ALA A 214 -12.55 -14.62 -17.90
CA ALA A 214 -13.70 -14.60 -18.80
C ALA A 214 -14.80 -15.59 -18.42
N THR A 215 -14.60 -16.42 -17.38
CA THR A 215 -15.48 -17.56 -17.06
C THR A 215 -16.23 -17.41 -15.73
N ARG A 216 -15.91 -16.39 -14.93
CA ARG A 216 -16.54 -16.18 -13.63
C ARG A 216 -18.02 -15.80 -13.79
N THR A 217 -18.89 -16.53 -13.10
CA THR A 217 -20.32 -16.21 -13.04
C THR A 217 -20.67 -15.43 -11.77
N ALA A 218 -21.82 -14.75 -11.77
CA ALA A 218 -22.24 -13.94 -10.62
C ALA A 218 -22.45 -14.81 -9.37
N ALA A 219 -22.96 -16.04 -9.54
CA ALA A 219 -23.11 -17.00 -8.46
C ALA A 219 -21.77 -17.38 -7.83
N GLN A 220 -20.77 -17.68 -8.65
CA GLN A 220 -19.44 -18.04 -8.14
C GLN A 220 -18.75 -16.85 -7.45
N ILE A 221 -18.96 -15.62 -7.93
CA ILE A 221 -18.44 -14.41 -7.28
C ILE A 221 -19.11 -14.20 -5.92
N ARG A 222 -20.43 -14.42 -5.81
CA ARG A 222 -21.13 -14.33 -4.51
C ARG A 222 -20.64 -15.37 -3.51
N GLU A 223 -20.37 -16.59 -3.96
CA GLU A 223 -19.99 -17.69 -3.08
C GLU A 223 -18.52 -17.67 -2.66
N GLY A 224 -17.62 -17.40 -3.61
CA GLY A 224 -16.16 -17.53 -3.42
C GLY A 224 -15.40 -16.22 -3.54
N GLY A 225 -16.06 -15.14 -3.94
CA GLY A 225 -15.42 -13.86 -4.22
C GLY A 225 -14.79 -13.82 -5.60
N VAL A 226 -14.01 -12.77 -5.83
CA VAL A 226 -13.23 -12.58 -7.05
C VAL A 226 -12.21 -13.69 -7.27
N LEU A 227 -11.80 -13.88 -8.52
CA LEU A 227 -10.58 -14.63 -8.82
C LEU A 227 -9.38 -13.73 -8.50
N GLU A 228 -8.36 -14.28 -7.87
CA GLU A 228 -7.19 -13.54 -7.41
C GLU A 228 -5.87 -14.23 -7.77
N THR A 229 -4.81 -13.43 -7.77
CA THR A 229 -3.41 -13.87 -7.73
C THR A 229 -2.80 -13.26 -6.47
N HIS A 230 -2.11 -14.07 -5.65
CA HIS A 230 -1.55 -13.58 -4.40
C HIS A 230 -0.27 -14.31 -3.94
N ALA A 231 0.49 -13.63 -3.09
CA ALA A 231 1.56 -14.21 -2.29
C ALA A 231 1.09 -14.33 -0.83
N GLY A 232 1.17 -15.52 -0.26
CA GLY A 232 0.67 -15.85 1.08
C GLY A 232 1.52 -16.93 1.75
N ILE A 233 0.94 -17.68 2.69
CA ILE A 233 1.61 -18.90 3.22
C ILE A 233 1.84 -19.90 2.09
N HIS A 234 0.86 -19.98 1.19
CA HIS A 234 0.95 -20.66 -0.09
C HIS A 234 0.62 -19.65 -1.18
N ASN A 235 1.50 -19.55 -2.16
CA ASN A 235 1.28 -18.66 -3.28
C ASN A 235 0.37 -19.33 -4.29
N HIS A 236 -0.47 -18.52 -4.93
CA HIS A 236 -1.41 -19.00 -5.92
C HIS A 236 -1.44 -18.03 -7.10
N ALA A 237 -1.13 -18.55 -8.29
CA ALA A 237 -1.32 -17.81 -9.54
C ALA A 237 -2.81 -17.53 -9.79
N SER A 238 -3.69 -18.43 -9.30
CA SER A 238 -5.13 -18.33 -9.44
C SER A 238 -5.84 -19.02 -8.26
N ALA A 239 -6.50 -18.24 -7.41
CA ALA A 239 -7.37 -18.72 -6.34
C ALA A 239 -8.67 -17.91 -6.28
N VAL A 240 -9.67 -18.39 -5.55
CA VAL A 240 -10.84 -17.59 -5.19
C VAL A 240 -10.56 -16.88 -3.86
N ALA A 241 -10.93 -15.61 -3.76
CA ALA A 241 -10.63 -14.78 -2.58
C ALA A 241 -11.03 -15.45 -1.26
N ARG A 242 -12.16 -16.17 -1.20
CA ARG A 242 -12.60 -16.88 0.01
C ARG A 242 -11.58 -17.87 0.57
N ARG A 243 -10.62 -18.36 -0.23
CA ARG A 243 -9.55 -19.24 0.25
C ARG A 243 -8.57 -18.52 1.19
N GLY A 244 -8.30 -17.24 0.94
CA GLY A 244 -7.35 -16.44 1.70
C GLY A 244 -7.93 -15.76 2.95
N PHE A 245 -9.24 -15.77 3.15
CA PHE A 245 -9.91 -15.01 4.21
C PHE A 245 -10.89 -15.87 5.04
N PRO A 246 -10.86 -15.76 6.38
CA PRO A 246 -11.89 -16.33 7.24
C PRO A 246 -13.30 -15.84 6.87
N ALA A 247 -14.32 -16.66 7.13
CA ALA A 247 -15.71 -16.34 6.81
C ALA A 247 -16.23 -15.05 7.50
N SER A 248 -15.68 -14.66 8.65
CA SER A 248 -15.99 -13.42 9.35
C SER A 248 -15.37 -12.18 8.72
N GLU A 249 -14.28 -12.34 7.97
CA GLU A 249 -13.51 -11.25 7.36
C GLU A 249 -13.90 -11.03 5.89
N PHE A 250 -14.23 -12.11 5.19
CA PHE A 250 -14.58 -12.12 3.77
C PHE A 250 -15.70 -11.12 3.37
N PRO A 251 -16.78 -10.90 4.15
CA PRO A 251 -17.78 -9.88 3.82
C PRO A 251 -17.27 -8.44 3.90
N ASN A 252 -16.14 -8.21 4.56
CA ASN A 252 -15.57 -6.89 4.84
C ASN A 252 -14.43 -6.50 3.88
N LEU A 253 -14.23 -7.27 2.81
CA LEU A 253 -13.25 -6.96 1.78
C LEU A 253 -13.58 -5.62 1.11
N ARG A 254 -12.55 -4.79 0.97
CA ARG A 254 -12.60 -3.52 0.25
C ARG A 254 -11.85 -3.69 -1.06
N TYR A 255 -12.36 -3.06 -2.12
CA TYR A 255 -11.82 -3.16 -3.47
C TYR A 255 -11.43 -1.77 -3.98
N PHE A 256 -10.30 -1.68 -4.65
CA PHE A 256 -9.74 -0.45 -5.22
C PHE A 256 -9.22 -0.72 -6.62
N ALA A 257 -9.48 0.19 -7.54
CA ALA A 257 -9.08 0.04 -8.93
C ALA A 257 -8.30 1.26 -9.42
N HIS A 258 -7.44 1.01 -10.39
CA HIS A 258 -6.65 2.01 -11.09
C HIS A 258 -6.56 1.61 -12.58
N ALA A 259 -6.77 2.56 -13.48
CA ALA A 259 -6.62 2.29 -14.91
C ALA A 259 -5.14 2.01 -15.24
N ILE A 260 -4.85 0.97 -16.02
CA ILE A 260 -3.49 0.77 -16.55
C ILE A 260 -3.32 1.71 -17.74
N ASP A 261 -2.33 2.59 -17.67
CA ASP A 261 -1.98 3.48 -18.77
C ASP A 261 -1.20 2.69 -19.82
N VAL A 262 -1.87 2.34 -20.91
CA VAL A 262 -1.34 1.50 -21.98
C VAL A 262 -0.18 2.15 -22.74
N ASP A 263 -0.12 3.48 -22.76
CA ASP A 263 0.89 4.24 -23.50
C ASP A 263 2.17 4.48 -22.67
N ARG A 264 2.16 4.14 -21.37
CA ARG A 264 3.26 4.34 -20.43
C ARG A 264 4.01 3.04 -20.10
N SER A 265 3.95 2.04 -20.98
CA SER A 265 4.56 0.72 -20.75
C SER A 265 6.11 0.69 -20.81
N ASP A 266 6.76 1.86 -20.78
CA ASP A 266 8.16 1.93 -20.36
C ASP A 266 8.23 1.75 -18.84
N PRO A 267 9.07 0.83 -18.33
CA PRO A 267 9.26 0.69 -16.90
C PRO A 267 9.71 2.05 -16.33
N PRO A 268 9.18 2.49 -15.17
CA PRO A 268 9.69 3.70 -14.53
C PRO A 268 11.20 3.54 -14.38
N ALA A 269 11.94 4.58 -14.78
CA ALA A 269 13.39 4.61 -14.70
C ALA A 269 13.84 4.10 -13.32
N PRO A 270 14.90 3.27 -13.22
CA PRO A 270 15.37 2.77 -11.94
C PRO A 270 15.54 3.95 -10.98
N SER A 271 14.92 3.84 -9.80
CA SER A 271 15.08 4.82 -8.73
C SER A 271 16.58 5.12 -8.59
N PRO A 272 16.99 6.40 -8.52
CA PRO A 272 18.39 6.71 -8.28
C PRO A 272 18.78 6.02 -6.99
N GLN A 273 19.74 5.08 -7.08
CA GLN A 273 20.32 4.49 -5.89
C GLN A 273 20.87 5.65 -5.07
N LEU A 274 20.25 5.91 -3.92
CA LEU A 274 20.84 6.82 -2.94
C LEU A 274 22.15 6.15 -2.55
N GLY A 275 23.25 6.72 -3.05
CA GLY A 275 24.58 6.15 -2.88
C GLY A 275 24.85 5.87 -1.41
N ALA A 276 25.28 4.64 -1.13
CA ALA A 276 25.98 4.34 0.09
C ALA A 276 27.17 5.32 0.22
N ARG A 277 27.11 6.16 1.24
CA ARG A 277 28.25 6.85 1.83
C ARG A 277 28.19 6.62 3.33
#